data_AF-A0A060BU27-F1
#
_entry.id   AF-A0A060BU27-F1
#
_cell.length_a   1.000
_cell.length_b   1.000
_cell.length_c   1.000
_cell.angle_alpha   90.00
_cell.angle_beta   90.00
_cell.angle_gamma   90.00
#
_symmetry.space_group_name_H-M   'P 1'
#
loop_
_entity.id
_entity.type
_entity.pdbx_description
1 polymer ?
#
loop_
_entity_poly.entity_id
_entity_poly.type
_entity_poly.pdbx_seq_one_letter_code
_entity_poly.pdbx_strand_id
1 'polypeptide(L)'
;EINFTQSEPFTLSKKTIIVYPKQNALLKRNAEFLAEYIQKSTSYKLATEPAGKKAYTKAIVLSLDKTITSQEGYTLNVTSENIQIKGATANGVFYGIQTLRKALPAKITGQNDSFAGSYY
;
A
#
# COMPACT_ATOMS: atom_id res chain seq x y z
N GLU A 1 8.40 -9.26 23.65
CA GLU A 1 9.11 -8.12 23.04
C GLU A 1 8.82 -8.11 21.55
N ILE A 2 8.47 -6.95 20.98
CA ILE A 2 8.30 -6.78 19.53
C ILE A 2 9.52 -6.03 19.02
N ASN A 3 10.45 -6.76 18.41
CA ASN A 3 11.59 -6.20 17.71
C ASN A 3 11.10 -5.61 16.39
N PHE A 4 10.92 -4.30 16.34
CA PHE A 4 10.80 -3.58 15.08
C PHE A 4 12.17 -3.60 14.40
N THR A 5 12.41 -4.59 13.54
CA THR A 5 13.57 -4.55 12.65
C THR A 5 13.44 -3.31 11.79
N GLN A 6 14.41 -2.40 11.98
CA GLN A 6 14.57 -1.13 11.29
C GLN A 6 14.91 -1.36 9.81
N SER A 7 13.95 -1.91 9.06
CA SER A 7 13.90 -1.77 7.62
C SER A 7 13.59 -0.31 7.32
N GLU A 8 14.31 0.29 6.39
CA GLU A 8 14.02 1.65 5.93
C GLU A 8 12.51 1.79 5.60
N PRO A 9 11.82 2.78 6.18
CA PRO A 9 10.40 2.94 5.96
C PRO A 9 10.12 3.35 4.52
N PHE A 10 9.04 2.80 3.93
CA PHE A 10 8.57 3.26 2.63
C PHE A 10 8.15 4.74 2.72
N THR A 11 8.79 5.60 1.92
CA THR A 11 8.46 7.02 1.88
C THR A 11 7.43 7.29 0.78
N LEU A 12 6.19 7.56 1.21
CA LEU A 12 5.12 7.98 0.32
C LEU A 12 5.37 9.41 -0.18
N SER A 13 5.31 9.62 -1.50
CA SER A 13 5.48 10.94 -2.11
C SER A 13 4.49 11.17 -3.25
N LYS A 14 4.40 12.41 -3.75
CA LYS A 14 3.59 12.74 -4.95
C LYS A 14 4.01 11.98 -6.22
N LYS A 15 5.22 11.40 -6.22
CA LYS A 15 5.74 10.57 -7.33
C LYS A 15 5.35 9.11 -7.20
N THR A 16 4.76 8.70 -6.07
CA THR A 16 4.30 7.33 -5.88
C THR A 16 3.14 7.06 -6.84
N ILE A 17 3.19 5.90 -7.48
CA ILE A 17 2.13 5.42 -8.37
C ILE A 17 1.52 4.15 -7.81
N ILE A 18 0.26 3.91 -8.12
CA ILE A 18 -0.44 2.68 -7.77
C ILE A 18 -0.60 1.87 -9.04
N VAL A 19 -0.05 0.66 -9.03
CA VAL A 19 -0.03 -0.22 -10.18
C VAL A 19 -1.03 -1.35 -9.98
N TYR A 20 -1.80 -1.66 -11.02
CA TYR A 20 -2.78 -2.75 -11.02
C TYR A 20 -2.71 -3.58 -12.31
N PRO A 21 -3.15 -4.85 -12.35
CA PRO A 21 -3.06 -5.67 -13.56
C PRO A 21 -3.96 -5.11 -14.68
N LYS A 22 -3.41 -4.94 -15.89
CA LYS A 22 -4.08 -4.27 -17.03
C LYS A 22 -5.48 -4.81 -17.36
N GLN A 23 -5.70 -6.11 -17.19
CA GLN A 23 -6.96 -6.79 -17.51
C GLN A 23 -7.83 -7.04 -16.28
N ASN A 24 -7.71 -6.22 -15.23
CA ASN A 24 -8.49 -6.39 -14.01
C ASN A 24 -9.15 -5.07 -13.57
N ALA A 25 -10.39 -4.88 -14.00
CA ALA A 25 -11.18 -3.68 -13.69
C ALA A 25 -11.48 -3.54 -12.19
N LEU A 26 -11.60 -4.65 -11.46
CA LEU A 26 -11.82 -4.62 -10.01
C LEU A 26 -10.57 -4.10 -9.29
N LEU A 27 -9.38 -4.59 -9.67
CA LEU A 27 -8.12 -4.10 -9.10
C LEU A 27 -7.83 -2.65 -9.51
N LYS A 28 -8.25 -2.23 -10.72
CA LYS A 28 -8.23 -0.81 -11.11
C LYS A 28 -9.04 0.04 -10.14
N ARG A 29 -10.29 -0.36 -9.86
CA ARG A 29 -11.17 0.35 -8.92
C ARG A 29 -10.60 0.37 -7.50
N ASN A 30 -9.97 -0.71 -7.07
CA ASN A 30 -9.26 -0.77 -5.79
C ASN A 30 -8.04 0.19 -5.75
N ALA A 31 -7.29 0.31 -6.86
CA ALA A 31 -6.19 1.25 -6.98
C ALA A 31 -6.68 2.70 -6.90
N GLU A 32 -7.76 3.03 -7.61
CA GLU A 32 -8.40 4.35 -7.58
C GLU A 32 -8.89 4.69 -6.18
N PHE A 33 -9.53 3.73 -5.49
CA PHE A 33 -9.97 3.90 -4.11
C PHE A 33 -8.82 4.21 -3.14
N LEU A 34 -7.69 3.50 -3.28
CA LEU A 34 -6.50 3.78 -2.48
C LEU A 34 -5.91 5.16 -2.81
N ALA A 35 -5.83 5.53 -4.09
CA ALA A 35 -5.35 6.85 -4.51
C ALA A 35 -6.19 7.97 -3.89
N GLU A 36 -7.52 7.82 -3.91
CA GLU A 36 -8.46 8.79 -3.36
C GLU A 36 -8.32 8.91 -1.83
N TYR A 37 -8.13 7.78 -1.13
CA TYR A 37 -7.88 7.81 0.31
C TYR A 37 -6.57 8.50 0.67
N ILE A 38 -5.50 8.19 -0.08
CA ILE A 38 -4.20 8.82 0.12
C ILE A 38 -4.32 10.31 -0.15
N GLN A 39 -5.02 10.72 -1.21
CA GLN A 39 -5.29 12.13 -1.49
C GLN A 39 -6.03 12.81 -0.35
N LYS A 40 -7.08 12.19 0.21
CA LYS A 40 -7.83 12.75 1.34
C LYS A 40 -6.98 12.86 2.61
N SER A 41 -6.02 11.96 2.82
CA SER A 41 -5.19 11.92 4.03
C SER A 41 -3.93 12.78 3.93
N THR A 42 -3.31 12.86 2.75
CA THR A 42 -1.98 13.47 2.50
C THR A 42 -2.02 14.71 1.60
N SER A 43 -3.15 14.97 0.93
CA SER A 43 -3.26 15.87 -0.23
C SER A 43 -2.41 15.46 -1.45
N TYR A 44 -1.82 14.25 -1.47
CA TYR A 44 -1.08 13.72 -2.61
C TYR A 44 -2.02 12.99 -3.56
N LYS A 45 -2.15 13.51 -4.78
CA LYS A 45 -2.87 12.84 -5.86
C LYS A 45 -1.95 11.84 -6.54
N LEU A 46 -2.03 10.57 -6.14
CA LEU A 46 -1.26 9.51 -6.77
C LEU A 46 -1.88 9.11 -8.11
N ALA A 47 -1.04 8.79 -9.09
CA ALA A 47 -1.48 8.24 -10.36
C ALA A 47 -1.73 6.73 -10.23
N THR A 48 -2.75 6.22 -10.94
CA THR A 48 -3.01 4.79 -11.07
C THR A 48 -2.65 4.34 -12.49
N GLU A 49 -1.79 3.32 -12.62
CA GLU A 49 -1.34 2.84 -13.92
C GLU A 49 -1.52 1.31 -14.06
N PRO A 50 -1.86 0.82 -15.26
CA PRO A 50 -1.85 -0.61 -15.51
C PRO A 50 -0.41 -1.17 -15.47
N ALA A 51 -0.28 -2.39 -14.97
CA ALA A 51 0.97 -3.13 -14.89
C ALA A 51 1.56 -3.32 -16.30
N GLY A 52 2.83 -3.00 -16.42
CA GLY A 52 3.68 -3.09 -17.60
C GLY A 52 4.90 -3.96 -17.31
N LYS A 53 5.84 -3.97 -18.25
CA LYS A 53 7.02 -4.87 -18.20
C LYS A 53 8.17 -4.39 -17.31
N LYS A 54 8.07 -3.18 -16.74
CA LYS A 54 9.16 -2.58 -15.95
C LYS A 54 8.96 -2.83 -14.46
N ALA A 55 10.07 -2.98 -13.74
CA ALA A 55 10.06 -2.96 -12.28
C ALA A 55 9.60 -1.58 -11.78
N TYR A 56 8.81 -1.58 -10.73
CA TYR A 56 8.23 -0.37 -10.17
C TYR A 56 8.99 0.03 -8.90
N THR A 57 9.65 1.17 -8.96
CA THR A 57 10.27 1.81 -7.80
C THR A 57 9.32 2.87 -7.25
N LYS A 58 9.28 2.99 -5.92
CA LYS A 58 8.41 3.90 -5.16
C LYS A 58 6.92 3.75 -5.52
N ALA A 59 6.46 2.52 -5.72
CA ALA A 59 5.09 2.23 -6.14
C ALA A 59 4.35 1.32 -5.16
N ILE A 60 3.02 1.38 -5.23
CA ILE A 60 2.12 0.44 -4.57
C ILE A 60 1.59 -0.52 -5.64
N VAL A 61 1.98 -1.77 -5.59
CA VAL A 61 1.65 -2.77 -6.60
C VAL A 61 0.55 -3.69 -6.08
N LEU A 62 -0.60 -3.65 -6.74
CA LEU A 62 -1.72 -4.54 -6.50
C LEU A 62 -1.63 -5.72 -7.46
N SER A 63 -1.76 -6.94 -6.96
CA SER A 63 -1.75 -8.14 -7.80
C SER A 63 -2.61 -9.25 -7.23
N LEU A 64 -2.92 -10.23 -8.07
CA LEU A 64 -3.56 -11.47 -7.62
C LEU A 64 -2.51 -12.56 -7.48
N ASP A 65 -2.62 -13.34 -6.42
CA ASP A 65 -1.76 -14.48 -6.16
C ASP A 65 -2.62 -15.71 -5.84
N LYS A 66 -2.65 -16.65 -6.80
CA LYS A 66 -3.43 -17.89 -6.69
C LYS A 66 -2.84 -18.89 -5.70
N THR A 67 -1.62 -18.66 -5.21
CA THR A 67 -1.04 -19.49 -4.14
C THR A 67 -1.71 -19.23 -2.80
N ILE A 68 -2.39 -18.08 -2.65
CA ILE A 68 -3.19 -17.76 -1.47
C ILE A 68 -4.50 -18.56 -1.55
N THR A 69 -4.68 -19.48 -0.61
CA THR A 69 -5.83 -20.41 -0.59
C THR A 69 -7.10 -19.77 -0.01
N SER A 70 -6.96 -18.80 0.88
CA SER A 70 -8.09 -18.08 1.46
C SER A 70 -8.62 -17.02 0.50
N GLN A 71 -9.93 -17.03 0.23
CA GLN A 71 -10.58 -16.07 -0.66
C GLN A 71 -10.42 -14.61 -0.23
N GLU A 72 -10.30 -14.38 1.08
CA GLU A 72 -10.05 -13.08 1.71
C GLU A 72 -8.59 -12.88 2.11
N GLY A 73 -7.77 -13.91 1.91
CA GLY A 73 -6.34 -13.87 2.21
C GLY A 73 -5.61 -12.85 1.36
N TYR A 74 -4.70 -12.15 1.99
CA TYR A 74 -3.78 -11.24 1.33
C TYR A 74 -2.38 -11.29 1.96
N THR A 75 -1.40 -10.91 1.17
CA THR A 75 -0.04 -10.61 1.64
C THR A 75 0.19 -9.12 1.44
N LEU A 76 0.77 -8.49 2.46
CA LEU A 76 1.22 -7.10 2.43
C LEU A 76 2.72 -7.12 2.68
N ASN A 77 3.50 -6.81 1.66
CA ASN A 77 4.94 -6.64 1.78
C ASN A 77 5.29 -5.16 1.61
N VAL A 78 6.00 -4.60 2.58
CA VAL A 78 6.42 -3.20 2.59
C VAL A 78 7.93 -3.18 2.62
N THR A 79 8.55 -2.65 1.57
CA THR A 79 9.99 -2.41 1.50
C THR A 79 10.25 -0.92 1.29
N SER A 80 11.50 -0.47 1.45
CA SER A 80 11.86 0.92 1.13
C SER A 80 11.68 1.28 -0.35
N GLU A 81 11.66 0.26 -1.22
CA GLU A 81 11.49 0.44 -2.66
C GLU A 81 10.02 0.42 -3.10
N ASN A 82 9.18 -0.49 -2.59
CA ASN A 82 7.80 -0.62 -3.01
C ASN A 82 6.92 -1.30 -1.96
N ILE A 83 5.61 -1.10 -2.11
CA ILE A 83 4.59 -1.81 -1.34
C ILE A 83 3.92 -2.79 -2.30
N GLN A 84 3.84 -4.07 -1.94
CA GLN A 84 3.13 -5.08 -2.71
C GLN A 84 1.96 -5.61 -1.89
N ILE A 85 0.77 -5.53 -2.48
CA ILE A 85 -0.44 -6.17 -1.96
C ILE A 85 -0.85 -7.25 -2.93
N LYS A 86 -0.86 -8.50 -2.47
CA LYS A 86 -1.32 -9.64 -3.25
C LYS A 86 -2.50 -10.27 -2.55
N GLY A 87 -3.57 -10.56 -3.26
CA GLY A 87 -4.72 -11.28 -2.72
C GLY A 87 -5.10 -12.46 -3.59
N ALA A 88 -5.78 -13.46 -3.01
CA ALA A 88 -6.37 -14.54 -3.81
C ALA A 88 -7.42 -13.99 -4.79
N THR A 89 -8.15 -12.97 -4.35
CA THR A 89 -9.22 -12.29 -5.08
C THR A 89 -9.08 -10.78 -4.99
N ALA A 90 -9.90 -10.05 -5.76
CA ALA A 90 -10.01 -8.59 -5.63
C ALA A 90 -10.45 -8.16 -4.22
N ASN A 91 -11.23 -8.98 -3.52
CA ASN A 91 -11.65 -8.72 -2.14
C ASN A 91 -10.47 -8.87 -1.18
N GLY A 92 -9.65 -9.91 -1.34
CA GLY A 92 -8.40 -10.06 -0.59
C GLY A 92 -7.48 -8.84 -0.75
N VAL A 93 -7.27 -8.38 -1.99
CA VAL A 93 -6.51 -7.15 -2.25
C VAL A 93 -7.13 -5.93 -1.55
N PHE A 94 -8.47 -5.82 -1.56
CA PHE A 94 -9.16 -4.73 -0.88
C PHE A 94 -8.94 -4.76 0.64
N TYR A 95 -8.96 -5.93 1.28
CA TYR A 95 -8.61 -6.05 2.69
C TYR A 95 -7.15 -5.68 2.96
N GLY A 96 -6.22 -6.09 2.09
CA GLY A 96 -4.83 -5.66 2.16
C GLY A 96 -4.67 -4.13 2.07
N ILE A 97 -5.48 -3.48 1.22
CA ILE A 97 -5.57 -2.01 1.16
C ILE A 97 -6.05 -1.44 2.49
N GLN A 98 -7.11 -1.99 3.10
CA GLN A 98 -7.59 -1.53 4.41
C GLN A 98 -6.51 -1.65 5.49
N THR A 99 -5.75 -2.74 5.49
CA THR A 99 -4.64 -2.93 6.42
C THR A 99 -3.51 -1.95 6.18
N LEU A 100 -3.13 -1.73 4.91
CA LEU A 100 -2.15 -0.69 4.56
C LEU A 100 -2.62 0.68 5.05
N ARG A 101 -3.90 1.03 4.88
CA ARG A 101 -4.46 2.29 5.35
C ARG A 101 -4.33 2.48 6.87
N LYS A 102 -4.45 1.41 7.65
CA LYS A 102 -4.24 1.42 9.10
C LYS A 102 -2.76 1.51 9.49
N ALA A 103 -1.87 0.93 8.67
CA ALA A 103 -0.42 0.95 8.88
C ALA A 103 0.23 2.28 8.47
N LEU A 104 -0.38 3.01 7.52
CA LEU A 104 0.02 4.37 7.21
C LEU A 104 -0.23 5.23 8.46
N PRO A 105 0.80 5.89 9.02
CA PRO A 105 0.60 6.76 10.16
C PRO A 105 -0.41 7.84 9.78
N ALA A 106 -1.45 8.02 10.60
CA ALA A 106 -2.44 9.08 10.42
C ALA A 106 -1.82 10.50 10.47
N LYS A 107 -0.54 10.63 10.81
CA LYS A 107 0.22 11.87 10.72
C LYS A 107 0.77 12.08 9.30
N ILE A 108 0.02 12.80 8.48
CA ILE A 108 0.65 13.64 7.45
C ILE A 108 0.44 15.09 7.88
N THR A 109 1.13 15.43 8.96
CA THR A 109 1.56 16.80 9.18
C THR A 109 3.08 16.71 9.10
N GLY A 110 3.68 17.43 8.15
CA GLY A 110 5.13 17.49 8.06
C GLY A 110 5.68 18.15 9.31
N GLN A 111 6.00 17.36 10.33
CA GLN A 111 6.88 17.72 11.43
C GLN A 111 7.55 16.46 11.98
N ASN A 112 8.87 16.59 12.16
CA ASN A 112 9.68 15.65 12.92
C ASN A 112 9.10 15.52 14.32
N ASP A 113 8.54 14.36 14.68
CA ASP A 113 8.22 14.06 16.07
C ASP A 113 8.80 12.69 16.43
N SER A 114 9.91 12.74 17.15
CA SER A 114 10.49 11.63 17.90
C SER A 114 9.55 11.27 19.07
N PHE A 115 9.02 10.05 19.09
CA PHE A 115 8.13 9.61 20.18
C PHE A 115 8.95 8.97 21.30
N ALA A 116 9.15 9.70 22.39
CA ALA A 116 9.38 9.14 23.72
C ALA A 116 8.04 9.18 24.47
N GLY A 117 7.53 8.03 24.93
CA GLY A 117 6.32 8.01 25.75
C GLY A 117 5.79 6.60 26.02
N SER A 118 6.01 6.15 27.25
CA SER A 118 5.51 4.90 27.84
C SER A 118 4.04 5.05 28.27
N TYR A 119 3.25 3.99 28.16
CA TYR A 119 1.86 3.95 28.65
C TYR A 119 1.77 3.18 29.96
N TYR A 120 1.01 3.71 30.92
CA TYR A 120 0.53 3.01 32.12
C TYR A 120 -0.57 2.03 31.76
#